data_AF-A0A1C3XPD8-F1
#
_entry.id   AF-A0A1C3XPD8-F1
#
_cell.length_a   1.000
_cell.length_b   1.000
_cell.length_c   1.000
_cell.angle_alpha   90.00
_cell.angle_beta   90.00
_cell.angle_gamma   90.00
#
_symmetry.space_group_name_H-M   'P 1'
#
loop_
_entity.id
_entity.type
_entity.pdbx_description
1 polymer ?
#
loop_
_entity_poly.entity_id
_entity_poly.type
_entity_poly.pdbx_seq_one_letter_code
_entity_poly.pdbx_strand_id
1 'polypeptide(L)'
;MQYFVVMIDYGRRGREAVVDPEITRREVISRIASGEYRNVSFVHEIAGSSVEDVIEAILTEAALPRIPPEDIDLQALRLDHARDLRKHERT
;
A
#
# COMPACT_ATOMS: atom_id res chain seq x y z
N MET A 1 10.72 0.52 -18.68
CA MET A 1 9.49 0.28 -17.91
C MET A 1 9.81 -0.72 -16.81
N GLN A 2 9.24 -0.52 -15.62
CA GLN A 2 9.39 -1.41 -14.47
C GLN A 2 8.01 -1.95 -14.13
N TYR A 3 7.88 -3.25 -13.91
CA TYR A 3 6.60 -3.85 -13.54
C TYR A 3 6.81 -5.13 -12.72
N PHE A 4 5.73 -5.60 -12.11
CA PHE A 4 5.74 -6.77 -11.25
C PHE A 4 4.91 -7.90 -11.85
N VAL A 5 5.40 -9.12 -11.70
CA VAL A 5 4.65 -10.34 -12.00
C VAL A 5 4.47 -11.10 -10.69
N VAL A 6 3.21 -11.21 -10.26
CA VAL A 6 2.84 -11.92 -9.04
C VAL A 6 2.26 -13.26 -9.43
N MET A 7 2.87 -14.35 -8.99
CA MET A 7 2.31 -15.69 -9.19
C MET A 7 1.50 -16.13 -8.00
N ILE A 8 0.21 -16.39 -8.21
CA ILE A 8 -0.72 -16.87 -7.19
C ILE A 8 -0.98 -18.37 -7.39
N ASP A 9 -0.81 -19.16 -6.33
CA ASP A 9 -1.13 -20.58 -6.34
C ASP A 9 -2.51 -20.86 -5.72
N TYR A 10 -3.45 -21.30 -6.56
CA TYR A 10 -4.80 -21.72 -6.14
C TYR A 10 -4.91 -23.23 -5.93
N GLY A 11 -3.79 -23.94 -5.84
CA GLY A 11 -3.70 -25.39 -5.65
C GLY A 11 -4.26 -26.14 -6.85
N ARG A 12 -5.31 -26.93 -6.62
CA ARG A 12 -5.94 -27.77 -7.67
C ARG A 12 -6.57 -26.95 -8.80
N ARG A 13 -6.81 -25.66 -8.59
CA ARG A 13 -7.33 -24.74 -9.60
C ARG A 13 -6.26 -24.20 -10.55
N GLY A 14 -4.99 -24.51 -10.28
CA GLY A 14 -3.85 -24.02 -11.06
C GLY A 14 -3.24 -22.75 -10.47
N ARG A 15 -2.42 -22.11 -11.28
CA ARG A 15 -1.68 -20.89 -10.91
C ARG A 15 -2.05 -19.75 -11.85
N GLU A 16 -2.06 -18.54 -11.32
CA GLU A 16 -2.33 -17.31 -12.07
C GLU A 16 -1.12 -16.40 -12.03
N ALA A 17 -0.75 -15.86 -13.19
CA ALA A 17 0.23 -14.79 -13.33
C ALA A 17 -0.52 -13.46 -13.41
N VAL A 18 -0.48 -12.68 -12.35
CA VAL A 18 -1.01 -11.30 -12.36
C VAL A 18 0.08 -10.39 -12.89
N VAL A 19 -0.16 -9.79 -14.07
CA VAL A 19 0.78 -8.90 -14.76
C VAL A 19 0.05 -7.59 -15.06
N ASP A 20 0.43 -6.54 -14.35
CA ASP A 20 -0.09 -5.19 -14.55
C ASP A 20 1.08 -4.19 -14.53
N PRO A 21 1.45 -3.62 -15.69
CA PRO A 21 2.54 -2.65 -15.77
C PRO A 21 2.30 -1.34 -15.00
N GLU A 22 1.07 -1.04 -14.60
CA GLU A 22 0.73 0.18 -13.88
C GLU A 22 0.78 -0.02 -12.35
N ILE A 23 0.82 -1.27 -11.88
CA ILE A 23 0.94 -1.59 -10.46
C ILE A 23 2.34 -1.29 -9.94
N THR A 24 2.40 -0.53 -8.85
CA THR A 24 3.64 -0.20 -8.14
C THR A 24 3.99 -1.24 -7.08
N ARG A 25 5.25 -1.29 -6.64
CA ARG A 25 5.69 -2.13 -5.52
C ARG A 25 4.82 -1.96 -4.27
N ARG A 26 4.49 -0.71 -3.93
CA ARG A 26 3.64 -0.36 -2.79
C ARG A 26 2.24 -0.97 -2.93
N GLU A 27 1.71 -0.98 -4.14
CA GLU A 27 0.40 -1.57 -4.43
C GLU A 27 0.45 -3.10 -4.30
N VAL A 28 1.51 -3.75 -4.81
CA VAL A 28 1.74 -5.20 -4.61
C VAL A 28 1.80 -5.55 -3.12
N ILE A 29 2.58 -4.80 -2.34
CA ILE A 29 2.68 -4.96 -0.89
C ILE A 29 1.29 -4.79 -0.23
N SER A 30 0.54 -3.75 -0.62
CA SER A 30 -0.80 -3.48 -0.10
C SER A 30 -1.78 -4.63 -0.36
N ARG A 31 -1.74 -5.23 -1.56
CA ARG A 31 -2.60 -6.37 -1.95
C ARG A 31 -2.21 -7.67 -1.24
N ILE A 32 -0.92 -7.87 -0.98
CA ILE A 32 -0.44 -9.00 -0.16
C ILE A 32 -0.86 -8.80 1.30
N ALA A 33 -0.59 -7.64 1.88
CA ALA A 33 -0.90 -7.32 3.27
C ALA A 33 -2.42 -7.35 3.57
N SER A 34 -3.25 -6.95 2.60
CA SER A 34 -4.71 -7.05 2.72
C SER A 34 -5.25 -8.46 2.49
N GLY A 35 -4.44 -9.39 1.98
CA GLY A 35 -4.85 -10.74 1.65
C GLY A 35 -5.64 -10.87 0.34
N GLU A 36 -5.57 -9.88 -0.55
CA GLU A 36 -6.04 -10.01 -1.94
C GLU A 36 -5.19 -11.03 -2.69
N TYR A 37 -3.86 -10.91 -2.55
CA TYR A 37 -2.89 -11.87 -3.07
C TYR A 37 -2.52 -12.87 -1.98
N ARG A 38 -3.20 -14.03 -1.99
CA ARG A 38 -2.92 -15.15 -1.07
C ARG A 38 -2.07 -16.21 -1.77
N ASN A 39 -1.30 -16.96 -1.00
CA ASN A 39 -0.47 -18.08 -1.52
C ASN A 39 0.42 -17.65 -2.69
N VAL A 40 1.09 -16.50 -2.54
CA VAL A 40 2.02 -15.99 -3.54
C VAL A 40 3.23 -16.92 -3.61
N SER A 41 3.53 -17.44 -4.80
CA SER A 41 4.66 -18.35 -5.04
C SER A 41 5.97 -17.61 -5.27
N PHE A 42 5.93 -16.54 -6.08
CA PHE A 42 7.05 -15.65 -6.32
C PHE A 42 6.53 -14.27 -6.74
N VAL A 43 7.39 -13.26 -6.61
CA VAL A 43 7.16 -11.94 -7.16
C VAL A 43 8.39 -11.52 -7.94
N HIS A 44 8.26 -11.43 -9.26
CA HIS A 44 9.34 -10.93 -10.09
C HIS A 44 9.19 -9.43 -10.32
N GLU A 45 10.26 -8.70 -10.04
CA GLU A 45 10.45 -7.34 -10.48
C GLU A 45 11.20 -7.34 -11.81
N ILE A 46 10.60 -6.74 -12.83
CA ILE A 46 11.17 -6.69 -14.18
C ILE A 46 11.53 -5.25 -14.47
N ALA A 47 12.83 -4.99 -14.67
CA ALA A 47 13.38 -3.67 -14.95
C ALA A 47 14.32 -3.73 -16.15
N GLY A 48 13.83 -3.25 -17.31
CA GLY A 48 14.59 -3.32 -18.56
C GLY A 48 14.79 -4.77 -19.00
N SER A 49 16.04 -5.25 -18.99
CA SER A 49 16.40 -6.65 -19.28
C SER A 49 16.73 -7.47 -18.02
N SER A 50 16.51 -6.91 -16.83
CA SER A 50 16.69 -7.60 -15.55
C SER A 50 15.37 -8.20 -15.06
N VAL A 51 15.47 -9.37 -14.44
CA VAL A 51 14.39 -10.05 -13.72
C VAL A 51 14.94 -10.44 -12.36
N GLU A 52 14.34 -9.94 -11.29
CA GLU A 52 14.75 -10.21 -9.91
C GLU A 52 13.57 -10.79 -9.13
N ASP A 53 13.81 -11.85 -8.36
CA ASP A 53 12.82 -12.37 -7.41
C ASP A 53 12.90 -11.56 -6.11
N VAL A 54 11.84 -10.81 -5.83
CA VAL A 54 11.76 -9.87 -4.71
C VAL A 54 10.72 -10.32 -3.67
N ILE A 55 10.27 -11.58 -3.72
CA ILE A 55 9.21 -12.07 -2.83
C ILE A 55 9.55 -11.89 -1.35
N GLU A 56 10.78 -12.21 -0.92
CA GLU A 56 11.18 -12.11 0.48
C GLU A 56 11.12 -10.67 0.99
N ALA A 57 11.61 -9.73 0.17
CA ALA A 57 11.60 -8.31 0.51
C ALA A 57 10.15 -7.79 0.61
N ILE A 58 9.30 -8.15 -0.34
CA ILE A 58 7.89 -7.75 -0.35
C ILE A 58 7.12 -8.35 0.83
N LEU A 59 7.33 -9.63 1.16
CA LEU A 59 6.66 -10.26 2.31
C LEU A 59 7.11 -9.64 3.64
N THR A 60 8.40 -9.29 3.75
CA THR A 60 8.93 -8.60 4.93
C THR A 60 8.28 -7.22 5.09
N GLU A 61 8.17 -6.45 4.01
CA GLU A 61 7.50 -5.15 4.02
C GLU A 61 6.00 -5.28 4.29
N ALA A 62 5.32 -6.30 3.74
CA ALA A 62 3.90 -6.54 3.93
C ALA A 62 3.54 -6.99 5.35
N ALA A 63 4.49 -7.59 6.09
CA ALA A 63 4.31 -7.99 7.48
C ALA A 63 4.40 -6.81 8.46
N LEU A 64 4.86 -5.64 8.01
CA LEU A 64 4.92 -4.45 8.87
C LEU A 64 3.50 -3.99 9.26
N PRO A 65 3.28 -3.61 10.53
CA PRO A 65 2.00 -3.08 10.94
C PRO A 65 1.69 -1.81 10.13
N ARG A 66 0.48 -1.75 9.55
CA ARG A 66 -0.01 -0.53 8.94
C ARG A 66 -0.12 0.54 10.02
N ILE A 67 0.76 1.53 9.97
CA ILE A 67 0.62 2.74 10.77
C ILE A 67 -0.49 3.56 10.09
N PRO A 68 -1.67 3.72 10.72
CA PRO A 68 -2.67 4.63 10.17
C PRO A 68 -2.03 6.03 10.09
N PRO A 69 -2.33 6.82 9.04
CA PRO A 69 -1.88 8.20 9.02
C PRO A 69 -2.33 8.85 10.35
N GLU A 70 -1.41 9.56 11.00
CA GLU A 70 -1.75 10.32 12.20
C GLU A 70 -2.91 11.26 11.83
N ASP A 71 -4.03 11.14 12.54
CA ASP A 71 -5.10 12.12 12.44
C ASP A 71 -4.47 13.47 12.75
N ILE A 72 -4.44 14.37 11.77
CA ILE A 72 -3.96 15.73 11.97
C ILE A 72 -4.89 16.34 13.01
N ASP A 73 -4.37 16.59 14.21
CA ASP A 73 -5.15 17.20 15.27
C ASP A 73 -5.48 18.65 14.90
N LEU A 74 -6.68 18.85 14.35
CA LEU A 74 -7.22 20.16 13.96
C LEU A 74 -7.60 21.03 15.17
N GLN A 75 -7.10 20.72 16.38
CA GLN A 75 -7.24 21.56 17.56
C GLN A 75 -6.91 23.03 17.29
N ALA A 76 -5.84 23.32 16.55
CA ALA A 76 -5.48 24.70 16.19
C ALA A 76 -6.60 25.39 15.40
N LEU A 77 -7.19 24.70 14.41
CA LEU A 77 -8.26 25.21 13.55
C LEU A 77 -9.56 25.45 14.36
N ARG A 78 -9.86 24.55 15.29
CA ARG A 78 -10.99 24.68 16.23
C ARG A 78 -10.82 25.86 17.19
N LEU A 79 -9.64 26.01 17.78
CA LEU A 79 -9.35 27.07 18.74
C LEU A 79 -9.33 28.45 18.08
N ASP A 80 -8.84 28.54 16.84
CA ASP A 80 -8.86 29.77 16.07
C ASP A 80 -10.29 30.19 15.71
N HIS A 81 -11.10 29.25 15.22
CA HIS A 81 -12.52 29.50 14.96
C HIS A 81 -13.28 29.96 16.22
N ALA A 82 -13.07 29.30 17.36
CA ALA A 82 -13.68 29.69 18.62
C ALA A 82 -13.23 31.09 19.10
N ARG A 83 -11.97 31.46 18.85
CA ARG A 83 -11.46 32.80 19.16
C ARG A 83 -12.10 33.85 18.27
N ASP A 84 -12.25 33.57 16.98
CA ASP A 84 -12.89 34.49 16.04
C ASP A 84 -14.35 34.75 16.39
N LEU A 85 -15.12 33.71 16.74
CA LEU A 85 -16.50 33.88 17.22
C LEU A 85 -16.58 34.83 18.43
N ARG A 86 -15.66 34.69 19.39
CA ARG A 86 -15.60 35.57 20.58
C ARG A 86 -15.24 37.03 20.25
N LYS A 87 -14.52 37.30 19.15
CA LYS A 87 -14.22 38.68 18.74
C LYS A 87 -15.49 39.42 18.30
N HIS A 88 -16.47 38.70 17.75
CA HIS A 88 -17.73 39.27 17.26
C HIS A 88 -18.78 39.48 18.37
N GLU A 89 -18.60 38.88 19.55
CA GLU A 89 -19.51 39.02 20.71
C GLU A 89 -19.31 40.33 21.51
N ARG A 90 -18.26 41.13 21.25
CA ARG A 90 -17.96 42.39 21.96
C ARG A 90 -18.34 43.65 21.16
N THR A 91 -19.50 43.62 20.49
CA THR A 91 -20.16 44.82 19.96
C THR A 91 -21.42 45.09 20.76
#